data_AF-A0AAV2NIU8-F1
#
_entry.id   AF-A0AAV2NIU8-F1
#
_cell.length_a   1.000
_cell.length_b   1.000
_cell.length_c   1.000
_cell.angle_alpha   90.00
_cell.angle_beta   90.00
_cell.angle_gamma   90.00
#
_symmetry.space_group_name_H-M   'P 1'
#
loop_
_entity.id
_entity.type
_entity.pdbx_description
1 polymer ?
#
loop_
_entity_poly.entity_id
_entity_poly.type
_entity_poly.pdbx_seq_one_letter_code
_entity_poly.pdbx_strand_id
1 'polypeptide(L)'
;MSRIPDVPDTLALKGGGDRPMTIVRRVGRERERMLGMTDEERAWRKKWLDAQKLAPEEPVTPKGYYEEMYNPIRRFYSAPMNKVQNMLEPLMGHSAAYVTRHIISKSAISIVAMYCIYYHLKYNKMHWTRQGGWKITVSRPTMYPDTKDLDVLYRTKGNQFYVNGFDKSPI
;
A
#
# COMPACT_ATOMS: atom_id res chain seq x y z
N MET A 1 -43.51 -13.50 18.95
CA MET A 1 -42.94 -14.60 18.15
C MET A 1 -41.50 -14.24 17.82
N SER A 2 -40.54 -15.02 18.31
CA SER A 2 -39.10 -14.73 18.24
C SER A 2 -38.65 -14.56 16.79
N ARG A 3 -38.26 -13.33 16.42
CA ARG A 3 -37.74 -12.97 15.08
C ARG A 3 -36.24 -13.24 14.92
N ILE A 4 -35.61 -13.86 15.91
CA ILE A 4 -34.22 -14.27 15.82
C ILE A 4 -34.24 -15.63 15.12
N PRO A 5 -33.66 -15.77 13.91
CA PRO A 5 -33.54 -17.09 13.30
C PRO A 5 -32.75 -17.97 14.26
N ASP A 6 -33.32 -19.14 14.54
CA ASP A 6 -32.72 -20.17 15.36
C ASP A 6 -31.28 -20.39 14.93
N VAL A 7 -30.43 -20.67 15.91
CA VAL A 7 -29.02 -20.90 15.62
C VAL A 7 -28.92 -22.15 14.76
N PRO A 8 -28.33 -22.10 13.56
CA PRO A 8 -28.17 -23.32 12.77
C PRO A 8 -27.31 -24.30 13.57
N ASP A 9 -27.77 -25.55 13.69
CA ASP A 9 -27.04 -26.61 14.37
C ASP A 9 -25.77 -26.93 13.56
N THR A 10 -24.65 -26.33 13.95
CA THR A 10 -23.34 -26.54 13.33
C THR A 10 -22.43 -27.31 14.27
N LEU A 11 -21.47 -28.06 13.72
CA LEU A 11 -20.50 -28.84 14.50
C LEU A 11 -19.74 -27.99 15.53
N ALA A 12 -19.53 -26.69 15.25
CA ALA A 12 -18.91 -25.74 16.17
C ALA A 12 -19.73 -25.51 17.45
N LEU A 13 -21.07 -25.55 17.37
CA LEU A 13 -21.96 -25.42 18.53
C LEU A 13 -22.07 -26.73 19.33
N LYS A 14 -21.94 -27.89 18.66
CA LYS A 14 -21.97 -29.21 19.34
C LYS A 14 -20.80 -29.41 20.32
N GLY A 15 -19.67 -28.74 20.10
CA GLY A 15 -18.52 -28.75 21.00
C GLY A 15 -18.61 -27.77 22.17
N GLY A 16 -19.78 -27.14 22.42
CA GLY A 16 -19.93 -26.08 23.42
C GLY A 16 -19.49 -24.70 22.95
N GLY A 17 -19.22 -24.54 21.65
CA GLY A 17 -18.93 -23.25 21.04
C GLY A 17 -20.16 -22.35 21.01
N ASP A 18 -19.95 -21.04 21.14
CA ASP A 18 -21.03 -20.06 21.13
C ASP A 18 -21.35 -19.59 19.71
N ARG A 19 -22.54 -18.99 19.50
CA ARG A 19 -22.91 -18.47 18.18
C ARG A 19 -21.89 -17.41 17.72
N PRO A 20 -21.33 -17.50 16.49
CA PRO A 20 -20.44 -16.47 15.98
C PRO A 20 -21.24 -15.18 15.72
N MET A 21 -20.69 -14.04 16.15
CA MET A 21 -21.27 -12.71 15.92
C MET A 21 -20.33 -11.88 15.04
N THR A 22 -20.88 -11.25 14.01
CA THR A 22 -20.18 -10.20 13.25
C THR A 22 -20.34 -8.84 13.94
N ILE A 23 -19.40 -7.91 13.72
CA ILE A 23 -19.40 -6.59 14.37
C ILE A 23 -20.75 -5.86 14.24
N VAL A 24 -21.40 -5.96 13.07
CA VAL A 24 -22.56 -5.17 12.66
C VAL A 24 -23.91 -5.90 12.82
N ARG A 25 -23.95 -7.22 12.55
CA ARG A 25 -25.16 -8.08 12.61
C ARG A 25 -26.42 -7.41 12.03
N ARG A 26 -27.56 -7.51 12.73
CA ARG A 26 -28.89 -6.99 12.35
C ARG A 26 -28.94 -5.46 12.33
N VAL A 27 -28.15 -4.82 13.19
CA VAL A 27 -28.13 -3.36 13.40
C VAL A 27 -27.55 -2.60 12.19
N GLY A 28 -26.93 -3.31 11.23
CA GLY A 28 -26.55 -2.74 9.94
C GLY A 28 -27.74 -2.26 9.09
N ARG A 29 -28.96 -2.75 9.35
CA ARG A 29 -30.18 -2.25 8.72
C ARG A 29 -30.84 -1.18 9.58
N GLU A 30 -31.13 -0.03 9.00
CA GLU A 30 -31.69 1.13 9.72
C GLU A 30 -33.02 0.83 10.41
N ARG A 31 -33.93 0.11 9.73
CA ARG A 31 -35.23 -0.30 10.31
C ARG A 31 -35.07 -1.14 11.57
N GLU A 32 -34.06 -2.01 11.59
CA GLU A 32 -33.78 -2.89 12.72
C GLU A 32 -33.09 -2.14 13.86
N ARG A 33 -32.27 -1.14 13.53
CA ARG A 33 -31.66 -0.23 14.49
C ARG A 33 -32.69 0.62 15.23
N MET A 34 -33.73 1.09 14.53
CA MET A 34 -34.84 1.86 15.13
C MET A 34 -35.65 1.05 16.15
N LEU A 35 -35.72 -0.28 15.97
CA LEU A 35 -36.40 -1.19 16.91
C LEU A 35 -35.57 -1.49 18.17
N GLY A 36 -34.29 -1.11 18.19
CA GLY A 36 -33.38 -1.36 19.31
C GLY A 36 -32.87 -2.81 19.40
N MET A 37 -32.08 -3.06 20.45
CA MET A 37 -31.59 -4.40 20.82
C MET A 37 -32.48 -5.01 21.90
N THR A 38 -32.77 -6.30 21.75
CA THR A 38 -33.42 -7.09 22.81
C THR A 38 -32.45 -7.36 23.97
N ASP A 39 -32.98 -7.74 25.14
CA ASP A 39 -32.15 -8.03 26.31
C ASP A 39 -31.22 -9.24 26.08
N GLU A 40 -31.70 -10.25 25.35
CA GLU A 40 -30.90 -11.40 24.90
C GLU A 40 -29.73 -10.96 23.99
N GLU A 41 -30.00 -10.08 23.03
CA GLU A 41 -28.96 -9.53 22.15
C GLU A 41 -27.94 -8.69 22.93
N ARG A 42 -28.39 -7.96 23.96
CA ARG A 42 -27.49 -7.16 24.82
C ARG A 42 -26.60 -8.05 25.68
N ALA A 43 -27.13 -9.13 26.25
CA ALA A 43 -26.36 -10.12 26.99
C ALA A 43 -25.31 -10.79 26.10
N TRP A 44 -25.70 -11.19 24.89
CA TRP A 44 -24.78 -11.79 23.93
C TRP A 44 -23.72 -10.79 23.45
N ARG A 45 -24.08 -9.52 23.21
CA ARG A 45 -23.12 -8.46 22.87
C ARG A 45 -22.13 -8.20 23.99
N LYS A 46 -22.56 -8.25 25.25
CA LYS A 46 -21.69 -8.14 26.42
C LYS A 46 -20.65 -9.25 26.43
N LYS A 47 -21.07 -10.50 26.20
CA LYS A 47 -20.15 -11.66 26.10
C LYS A 47 -19.17 -11.51 24.93
N TRP A 48 -19.64 -11.07 23.76
CA TRP A 48 -18.79 -10.84 22.60
C TRP A 48 -17.74 -9.75 22.85
N LEU A 49 -18.11 -8.62 23.46
CA LEU A 49 -17.20 -7.54 23.82
C LEU A 49 -16.16 -7.97 24.86
N ASP A 50 -16.56 -8.81 25.81
CA ASP A 50 -15.64 -9.36 26.81
C ASP A 50 -14.62 -10.30 26.17
N ALA A 51 -15.06 -11.12 25.20
CA ALA A 51 -14.18 -11.99 24.41
C ALA A 51 -13.21 -11.24 23.48
N GLN A 52 -13.41 -9.94 23.23
CA GLN A 52 -12.44 -9.11 22.49
C GLN A 52 -11.31 -8.58 23.36
N LYS A 53 -11.37 -8.77 24.69
CA LYS A 53 -10.26 -8.38 25.57
C LYS A 53 -9.13 -9.38 25.38
N LEU A 54 -8.01 -8.91 24.86
CA LEU A 54 -6.81 -9.73 24.74
C LEU A 54 -6.24 -10.05 26.12
N ALA A 55 -5.57 -11.20 26.22
CA ALA A 55 -4.82 -11.55 27.41
C ALA A 55 -3.63 -10.57 27.59
N PRO A 56 -3.18 -10.31 28.83
CA PRO A 56 -2.10 -9.36 29.07
C PRO A 56 -0.77 -9.82 28.47
N GLU A 57 -0.56 -11.12 28.26
CA GLU A 57 0.61 -11.66 27.57
C GLU A 57 0.61 -11.45 26.04
N GLU A 58 -0.52 -11.08 25.44
CA GLU A 58 -0.62 -10.91 23.99
C GLU A 58 -0.23 -9.49 23.58
N PRO A 59 0.52 -9.30 22.47
CA PRO A 59 0.94 -10.30 21.48
C PRO A 59 2.26 -11.03 21.82
N VAL A 60 2.24 -12.36 21.78
CA VAL A 60 3.46 -13.18 21.94
C VAL A 60 4.17 -13.35 20.60
N THR A 61 5.42 -12.88 20.51
CA THR A 61 6.29 -13.18 19.37
C THR A 61 7.14 -14.42 19.69
N PRO A 62 7.04 -15.51 18.89
CA PRO A 62 7.82 -16.72 19.16
C PRO A 62 9.33 -16.44 19.09
N LYS A 63 10.10 -17.14 19.92
CA LYS A 63 11.56 -17.09 19.86
C LYS A 63 12.03 -17.55 18.48
N GLY A 64 12.95 -16.80 17.87
CA GLY A 64 13.47 -17.11 16.53
C GLY A 64 12.55 -16.73 15.37
N TYR A 65 11.33 -16.20 15.62
CA TYR A 65 10.40 -15.84 14.53
C TYR A 65 11.01 -14.89 13.50
N TYR A 66 11.72 -13.85 13.97
CA TYR A 66 12.44 -12.91 13.10
C TYR A 66 13.52 -13.59 12.26
N GLU A 67 14.14 -14.63 12.83
CA GLU A 67 15.24 -15.33 12.19
C GLU A 67 14.72 -16.24 11.08
N GLU A 68 13.75 -17.08 11.38
CA GLU A 68 13.13 -17.96 10.39
C GLU A 68 12.47 -17.17 9.24
N MET A 69 11.91 -15.99 9.52
CA MET A 69 11.22 -15.19 8.51
C MET A 69 12.15 -14.46 7.54
N TYR A 70 13.41 -14.20 7.91
CA TYR A 70 14.31 -13.37 7.12
C TYR A 70 15.70 -13.97 6.92
N ASN A 71 16.13 -14.03 5.65
CA ASN A 71 17.46 -14.48 5.26
C ASN A 71 18.59 -13.60 5.86
N PRO A 72 19.79 -14.13 6.11
CA PRO A 72 20.92 -13.37 6.68
C PRO A 72 21.27 -12.10 5.91
N ILE A 73 21.26 -12.16 4.57
CA ILE A 73 21.51 -10.99 3.70
C ILE A 73 20.47 -9.89 3.97
N ARG A 74 19.21 -10.29 4.13
CA ARG A 74 18.11 -9.36 4.43
C ARG A 74 18.25 -8.73 5.80
N ARG A 75 18.68 -9.50 6.80
CA ARG A 75 18.97 -8.98 8.13
C ARG A 75 20.12 -7.97 8.10
N PHE A 76 21.18 -8.26 7.35
CA PHE A 76 22.35 -7.39 7.25
C PHE A 76 22.01 -5.99 6.73
N TYR A 77 21.37 -5.87 5.56
CA TYR A 77 21.03 -4.55 5.01
C TYR A 77 19.89 -3.85 5.76
N SER A 78 19.04 -4.61 6.47
CA SER A 78 17.94 -4.04 7.26
C SER A 78 18.39 -3.56 8.65
N ALA A 79 19.53 -4.05 9.15
CA ALA A 79 20.02 -3.78 10.50
C ALA A 79 20.14 -2.28 10.84
N PRO A 80 20.64 -1.39 9.96
CA PRO A 80 20.75 0.03 10.28
C PRO A 80 19.38 0.67 10.55
N MET A 81 18.39 0.38 9.71
CA MET A 81 17.05 0.93 9.84
C MET A 81 16.28 0.33 11.00
N ASN A 82 16.55 -0.94 11.36
CA ASN A 82 15.99 -1.55 12.55
C ASN A 82 16.50 -0.86 13.83
N LYS A 83 17.79 -0.48 13.87
CA LYS A 83 18.33 0.29 15.00
C LYS A 83 17.64 1.66 15.15
N VAL A 84 17.37 2.34 14.04
CA VAL A 84 16.62 3.61 14.04
C VAL A 84 15.20 3.40 14.55
N GLN A 85 14.51 2.34 14.13
CA GLN A 85 13.19 2.01 14.64
C GLN A 85 13.20 1.77 16.16
N ASN A 86 14.13 0.96 16.66
CA ASN A 86 14.23 0.66 18.10
C ASN A 86 14.55 1.91 18.93
N MET A 87 15.27 2.88 18.36
CA MET A 87 15.53 4.18 19.01
C MET A 87 14.28 5.06 19.06
N LEU A 88 13.42 5.00 18.04
CA LEU A 88 12.18 5.79 17.95
C LEU A 88 11.01 5.15 18.73
N GLU A 89 11.02 3.83 18.88
CA GLU A 89 9.98 3.05 19.55
C GLU A 89 9.57 3.58 20.94
N PRO A 90 10.48 3.96 21.87
CA PRO A 90 10.07 4.50 23.17
C PRO A 90 9.38 5.87 23.09
N LEU A 91 9.53 6.62 21.99
CA LEU A 91 8.97 7.97 21.84
C LEU A 91 7.57 7.96 21.19
N MET A 92 7.37 7.11 20.19
CA MET A 92 6.16 7.12 19.35
C MET A 92 5.38 5.79 19.35
N GLY A 93 5.89 4.77 20.03
CA GLY A 93 5.31 3.43 20.05
C GLY A 93 5.70 2.59 18.82
N HIS A 94 5.48 1.28 18.91
CA HIS A 94 5.92 0.31 17.91
C HIS A 94 5.37 0.57 16.50
N SER A 95 4.06 0.81 16.40
CA SER A 95 3.37 0.98 15.12
C SER A 95 3.84 2.23 14.38
N ALA A 96 3.94 3.37 15.07
CA ALA A 96 4.41 4.61 14.46
C ALA A 96 5.90 4.53 14.08
N ALA A 97 6.75 3.95 14.93
CA ALA A 97 8.17 3.76 14.63
C ALA A 97 8.37 2.83 13.41
N TYR A 98 7.57 1.77 13.30
CA TYR A 98 7.58 0.85 12.16
C TYR A 98 7.21 1.54 10.85
N VAL A 99 6.14 2.35 10.85
CA VAL A 99 5.70 3.12 9.66
C VAL A 99 6.77 4.14 9.28
N THR A 100 7.31 4.85 10.26
CA THR A 100 8.35 5.87 10.05
C THR A 100 9.59 5.27 9.40
N ARG A 101 10.08 4.12 9.89
CA ARG A 101 11.20 3.39 9.28
C ARG A 101 10.92 3.04 7.82
N HIS A 102 9.73 2.54 7.51
CA HIS A 102 9.36 2.18 6.14
C HIS A 102 9.32 3.38 5.20
N ILE A 103 8.72 4.48 5.64
CA ILE A 103 8.63 5.70 4.82
C ILE A 103 10.03 6.23 4.54
N ILE A 104 10.89 6.35 5.56
CA ILE A 104 12.26 6.87 5.40
C ILE A 104 13.09 5.96 4.49
N SER A 105 13.07 4.65 4.72
CA SER A 105 13.87 3.72 3.91
C SER A 105 13.41 3.67 2.45
N LYS A 106 12.09 3.65 2.21
CA LYS A 106 11.54 3.62 0.85
C LYS A 106 11.69 4.95 0.13
N SER A 107 11.56 6.08 0.83
CA SER A 107 11.78 7.40 0.23
C SER A 107 13.24 7.57 -0.18
N ALA A 108 14.20 7.18 0.66
CA ALA A 108 15.62 7.23 0.32
C ALA A 108 15.95 6.40 -0.93
N ILE A 109 15.47 5.16 -1.00
CA ILE A 109 15.65 4.31 -2.18
C ILE A 109 14.97 4.91 -3.41
N SER A 110 13.75 5.45 -3.26
CA SER A 110 13.01 6.08 -4.35
C SER A 110 13.74 7.30 -4.91
N ILE A 111 14.33 8.13 -4.05
CA ILE A 111 15.09 9.31 -4.45
C ILE A 111 16.33 8.88 -5.26
N VAL A 112 17.11 7.92 -4.74
CA VAL A 112 18.29 7.40 -5.45
C VAL A 112 17.90 6.80 -6.79
N ALA A 113 16.87 5.96 -6.84
CA ALA A 113 16.38 5.36 -8.08
C ALA A 113 15.93 6.43 -9.09
N MET A 114 15.24 7.47 -8.64
CA MET A 114 14.80 8.58 -9.49
C MET A 114 16.00 9.33 -10.08
N TYR A 115 17.04 9.61 -9.28
CA TYR A 115 18.27 10.23 -9.79
C TYR A 115 19.01 9.33 -10.77
N CYS A 116 19.12 8.03 -10.51
CA CYS A 116 19.73 7.07 -11.43
C CYS A 116 18.98 7.03 -12.77
N ILE A 117 17.65 6.95 -12.74
CA ILE A 117 16.80 6.96 -13.94
C ILE A 117 16.95 8.29 -14.68
N TYR A 118 16.87 9.43 -13.98
CA TYR A 118 17.04 10.74 -14.57
C TYR A 118 18.41 10.91 -15.24
N TYR A 119 19.48 10.53 -14.55
CA TYR A 119 20.83 10.59 -15.07
C TYR A 119 20.98 9.69 -16.31
N HIS A 120 20.48 8.45 -16.25
CA HIS A 120 20.49 7.55 -17.38
C HIS A 120 19.72 8.13 -18.57
N LEU A 121 18.52 8.66 -18.33
CA LEU A 121 17.72 9.32 -19.36
C LEU A 121 18.33 10.60 -19.90
N LYS A 122 19.17 11.31 -19.14
CA LYS A 122 19.80 12.55 -19.60
C LYS A 122 20.98 12.28 -20.53
N TYR A 123 21.83 11.31 -20.20
CA TYR A 123 23.11 11.09 -20.88
C TYR A 123 23.14 9.85 -21.78
N ASN A 124 22.22 8.90 -21.59
CA ASN A 124 22.15 7.66 -22.37
C ASN A 124 20.84 7.59 -23.19
N LYS A 125 20.42 8.72 -23.78
CA LYS A 125 19.30 8.70 -24.74
C LYS A 125 19.74 7.99 -26.01
N MET A 126 18.83 7.15 -26.55
CA MET A 126 19.04 6.56 -27.86
C MET A 126 18.91 7.65 -28.93
N HIS A 127 19.94 7.79 -29.76
CA HIS A 127 20.01 8.72 -30.89
C HIS A 127 20.73 8.03 -32.05
N TRP A 128 20.70 8.62 -33.23
CA TRP A 128 21.18 7.98 -34.46
C TRP A 128 22.64 7.46 -34.40
N THR A 129 23.53 8.07 -33.60
CA THR A 129 24.92 7.64 -33.43
C THR A 129 25.11 6.52 -32.40
N ARG A 130 24.10 6.20 -31.58
CA ARG A 130 24.22 5.24 -30.47
C ARG A 130 23.10 4.21 -30.49
N GLN A 131 23.49 2.95 -30.71
CA GLN A 131 22.63 1.79 -30.52
C GLN A 131 22.61 1.40 -29.03
N GLY A 132 21.78 2.07 -28.23
CA GLY A 132 21.58 1.74 -26.82
C GLY A 132 20.89 2.85 -26.03
N GLY A 133 20.33 2.48 -24.89
CA GLY A 133 19.56 3.39 -24.03
C GLY A 133 18.07 3.43 -24.35
N TRP A 134 17.33 4.30 -23.66
CA TRP A 134 15.88 4.39 -23.84
C TRP A 134 15.53 5.34 -24.99
N LYS A 135 14.61 4.89 -25.85
CA LYS A 135 13.98 5.74 -26.87
C LYS A 135 12.76 6.42 -26.25
N ILE A 136 12.84 7.73 -26.06
CA ILE A 136 11.70 8.54 -25.59
C ILE A 136 11.07 9.21 -26.81
N THR A 137 9.86 8.81 -27.16
CA THR A 137 9.01 9.49 -28.14
C THR A 137 7.82 10.08 -27.40
N VAL A 138 7.65 11.40 -27.49
CA VAL A 138 6.49 12.09 -26.92
C VAL A 138 5.45 12.29 -28.00
N SER A 139 4.19 11.94 -27.72
CA SER A 139 3.08 12.32 -28.58
C SER A 139 2.82 13.82 -28.45
N ARG A 140 2.15 14.38 -29.46
CA ARG A 140 1.63 15.74 -29.36
C ARG A 140 0.68 15.87 -28.15
N PRO A 141 0.66 17.01 -27.45
CA PRO A 141 -0.34 17.28 -26.42
C PRO A 141 -1.73 17.45 -27.05
N THR A 142 -2.77 17.20 -26.25
CA THR A 142 -4.16 17.44 -26.66
C THR A 142 -4.42 18.93 -26.76
N MET A 143 -4.98 19.37 -27.89
CA MET A 143 -5.36 20.77 -28.11
C MET A 143 -6.88 20.93 -28.01
N TYR A 144 -7.30 22.04 -27.41
CA TYR A 144 -8.71 22.43 -27.32
C TYR A 144 -8.96 23.63 -28.23
N PRO A 145 -10.20 23.90 -28.67
CA PRO A 145 -10.51 25.05 -29.52
C PRO A 145 -10.02 26.40 -28.95
N ASP A 146 -9.94 26.51 -27.62
CA ASP A 146 -9.54 27.73 -26.91
C ASP A 146 -8.02 27.85 -26.66
N THR A 147 -7.21 26.85 -27.04
CA THR A 147 -5.75 26.93 -26.85
C THR A 147 -5.14 27.93 -27.83
N LYS A 148 -4.73 29.09 -27.32
CA LYS A 148 -4.12 30.18 -28.10
C LYS A 148 -2.69 29.89 -28.55
N ASP A 149 -1.99 29.00 -27.84
CA ASP A 149 -0.61 28.65 -28.14
C ASP A 149 -0.55 27.55 -29.22
N LEU A 150 -0.41 27.98 -30.48
CA LEU A 150 -0.33 27.10 -31.64
C LEU A 150 1.10 26.61 -31.93
N ASP A 151 2.11 27.14 -31.24
CA ASP A 151 3.53 26.78 -31.48
C ASP A 151 3.78 25.30 -31.19
N VAL A 152 2.96 24.70 -30.33
CA VAL A 152 3.04 23.28 -29.96
C VAL A 152 2.63 22.35 -31.12
N LEU A 153 1.88 22.84 -32.12
CA LEU A 153 1.49 22.07 -33.31
C LEU A 153 2.66 21.85 -34.28
N TYR A 154 3.56 22.81 -34.38
CA TYR A 154 4.62 22.85 -35.40
C TYR A 154 6.01 22.57 -34.83
N ARG A 155 6.09 22.05 -33.60
CA ARG A 155 7.36 21.86 -32.89
C ARG A 155 8.35 20.94 -33.62
N THR A 156 7.84 20.02 -34.46
CA THR A 156 8.64 19.11 -35.28
C THR A 156 8.21 19.28 -36.74
N LYS A 157 9.15 19.64 -37.63
CA LYS A 157 8.84 19.77 -39.06
C LYS A 157 8.57 18.39 -39.68
N GLY A 158 7.83 18.34 -40.78
CA GLY A 158 7.46 17.10 -41.47
C GLY A 158 8.66 16.20 -41.82
N ASN A 159 9.79 16.80 -42.18
CA ASN A 159 11.03 16.11 -42.49
C ASN A 159 11.83 15.66 -41.25
N GLN A 160 11.46 16.08 -40.04
CA GLN A 160 12.13 15.77 -38.78
C GLN A 160 11.44 14.63 -38.01
N PHE A 161 10.37 14.06 -38.56
CA PHE A 161 9.72 12.89 -37.97
C PHE A 161 10.61 11.65 -38.12
N TYR A 162 10.76 10.89 -37.02
CA TYR A 162 11.55 9.65 -36.95
C TYR A 162 13.07 9.76 -37.18
N VAL A 163 13.61 10.98 -37.32
CA VAL A 163 15.03 11.19 -37.65
C VAL A 163 15.99 10.94 -36.46
N ASN A 164 15.46 10.81 -35.22
CA ASN A 164 16.21 10.50 -33.99
C ASN A 164 17.50 11.34 -33.81
N GLY A 165 17.46 12.61 -34.22
CA GLY A 165 18.56 13.57 -34.10
C GLY A 165 19.57 13.57 -35.23
N PHE A 166 19.35 12.82 -36.32
CA PHE A 166 20.23 12.84 -37.49
C PHE A 166 20.24 14.20 -38.18
N ASP A 167 19.17 14.99 -38.13
CA ASP A 167 19.16 16.38 -38.64
C ASP A 167 20.22 17.32 -38.00
N LYS A 168 20.81 16.90 -36.87
CA LYS A 168 21.88 17.63 -36.15
C LYS A 168 23.26 17.02 -36.40
N SER A 169 23.39 16.13 -37.38
CA SER A 169 24.68 15.56 -37.77
C SER A 169 25.59 16.65 -38.35
N PRO A 170 26.91 16.53 -38.17
CA PRO A 170 27.88 17.40 -38.82
C PRO A 170 28.09 17.06 -40.32
N ILE A 171 27.42 16.02 -40.81
CA ILE A 171 27.39 15.53 -42.20
C ILE A 171 26.01 15.88 -42.75
#